data_AF-A0A0F9P6C5-F1
#
_entry.id   AF-A0A0F9P6C5-F1
#
_cell.length_a   1.000
_cell.length_b   1.000
_cell.length_c   1.000
_cell.angle_alpha   90.00
_cell.angle_beta   90.00
_cell.angle_gamma   90.00
#
_symmetry.space_group_name_H-M   'P 1'
#
loop_
_entity.id
_entity.type
_entity.pdbx_description
1 polymer ?
#
loop_
_entity_poly.entity_id
_entity_poly.type
_entity_poly.pdbx_seq_one_letter_code
_entity_poly.pdbx_strand_id
1 'polypeptide(L)'
;MSTSTLKAALKTDTTAKGSTSSKNPKWYNEQKRLFIQEMANSPNESTRVEVAGSEYVPAGTLKYMLENEQDTDVLRIVLLNPRTPLKAIGVFTDDDRATAFDNDEEVAAHLKIRANGSTGSDEE
;
A
#
# COMPACT_ATOMS: atom_id res chain seq x y z
N MET A 1 43.71 2.97 -26.37
CA MET A 1 42.64 3.24 -25.39
C MET A 1 41.59 2.15 -25.51
N SER A 2 41.56 1.19 -24.58
CA SER A 2 40.58 0.09 -24.60
C SER A 2 39.21 0.63 -24.24
N THR A 3 38.29 0.65 -25.21
CA THR A 3 36.88 0.93 -24.95
C THR A 3 36.26 -0.27 -24.26
N SER A 4 35.80 -0.08 -23.02
CA SER A 4 35.14 -1.11 -22.22
C SER A 4 33.92 -1.70 -22.95
N THR A 5 33.82 -3.04 -22.96
CA THR A 5 32.72 -3.83 -23.52
C THR A 5 31.34 -3.39 -23.00
N LEU A 6 31.29 -2.90 -21.75
CA LEU A 6 30.07 -2.34 -21.15
C LEU A 6 29.54 -1.11 -21.90
N LYS A 7 30.44 -0.26 -22.41
CA LYS A 7 30.07 0.96 -23.15
C LYS A 7 29.57 0.65 -24.57
N ALA A 8 29.94 -0.51 -25.12
CA ALA A 8 29.41 -1.01 -26.38
C ALA A 8 28.02 -1.65 -26.19
N ALA A 9 27.82 -2.38 -25.09
CA ALA A 9 26.53 -3.00 -24.76
C ALA A 9 25.42 -1.99 -24.48
N LEU A 10 25.75 -0.79 -23.97
CA LEU A 10 24.77 0.25 -23.67
C LEU A 10 24.27 1.04 -24.90
N LYS A 11 24.87 0.83 -26.08
CA LYS A 11 24.59 1.61 -27.29
C LYS A 11 23.65 0.94 -28.29
N THR A 12 23.15 -0.26 -28.00
CA THR A 12 22.24 -0.95 -28.93
C THR A 12 20.84 -0.33 -28.83
N ASP A 13 20.57 0.57 -29.77
CA ASP A 13 19.29 0.81 -30.43
C ASP A 13 18.05 0.81 -29.53
N THR A 14 17.85 1.90 -28.79
CA THR A 14 16.51 2.29 -28.34
C THR A 14 15.83 3.11 -29.44
N THR A 15 15.46 2.45 -30.54
CA THR A 15 14.38 2.90 -31.42
C THR A 15 13.27 1.86 -31.37
N ALA A 16 12.53 1.83 -30.26
CA ALA A 16 11.24 1.16 -30.18
C ALA A 16 10.14 2.23 -30.15
N LYS A 17 9.74 2.67 -31.34
CA LYS A 17 8.49 3.40 -31.58
C LYS A 17 7.34 2.40 -31.43
N GLY A 18 6.60 2.49 -30.33
CA GLY A 18 5.39 1.70 -30.09
C GLY A 18 5.19 1.38 -28.62
N SER A 19 4.84 2.36 -27.79
CA SER A 19 4.36 2.11 -26.42
C SER A 19 2.94 1.55 -26.49
N THR A 20 2.81 0.27 -26.79
CA THR A 20 1.66 -0.52 -26.36
C THR A 20 2.03 -1.04 -24.98
N SER A 21 1.54 -0.36 -23.94
CA SER A 21 1.60 -0.84 -22.57
C SER A 21 0.93 -2.21 -22.49
N SER A 22 1.70 -3.29 -22.66
CA SER A 22 1.21 -4.65 -22.52
C SER A 22 0.92 -4.85 -21.03
N LYS A 23 -0.37 -4.77 -20.68
CA LYS A 23 -0.83 -5.03 -19.32
C LYS A 23 -0.33 -6.40 -18.89
N ASN A 24 0.18 -6.50 -17.66
CA ASN A 24 0.65 -7.76 -17.10
C ASN A 24 -0.41 -8.86 -17.28
N PRO A 25 -0.01 -10.09 -17.65
CA PRO A 25 -0.93 -11.21 -17.79
C PRO A 25 -1.80 -11.40 -16.54
N LYS A 26 -3.04 -11.84 -16.72
CA LYS A 26 -3.99 -12.06 -15.61
C LYS A 26 -3.39 -12.95 -14.50
N TRP A 27 -2.69 -14.02 -14.88
CA TRP A 27 -2.05 -14.92 -13.93
C TRP A 27 -1.01 -14.23 -13.06
N TYR A 28 -0.23 -13.27 -13.61
CA TYR A 28 0.79 -12.56 -12.85
C TYR A 28 0.15 -11.66 -11.79
N ASN A 29 -0.88 -10.90 -12.17
CA ASN A 29 -1.58 -10.04 -11.22
C ASN A 29 -2.25 -10.85 -10.11
N GLU A 30 -2.76 -12.04 -10.45
CA GLU A 30 -3.36 -12.94 -9.47
C GLU A 30 -2.31 -13.50 -8.50
N GLN A 31 -1.18 -14.01 -8.99
CA GLN A 31 -0.11 -14.50 -8.13
C GLN A 31 0.49 -13.40 -7.25
N LYS A 32 0.69 -12.19 -7.82
CA LYS A 32 1.11 -11.02 -7.05
C LYS A 32 0.13 -10.70 -5.92
N ARG A 33 -1.19 -10.74 -6.20
CA ARG A 33 -2.23 -10.50 -5.21
C ARG A 33 -2.19 -11.55 -4.09
N LEU A 34 -2.08 -12.82 -4.45
CA LEU A 34 -2.00 -13.93 -3.48
C LEU A 34 -0.76 -13.81 -2.59
N PHE A 35 0.40 -13.52 -3.19
CA PHE A 35 1.64 -13.34 -2.43
C PHE A 35 1.54 -12.17 -1.43
N ILE A 36 1.00 -11.02 -1.85
CA ILE A 36 0.80 -9.88 -0.94
C ILE A 36 -0.17 -10.26 0.21
N GLN A 37 -1.21 -11.02 -0.09
CA GLN A 37 -2.18 -11.48 0.91
C GLN A 37 -1.56 -12.49 1.88
N GLU A 38 -0.66 -13.35 1.41
CA GLU A 38 0.12 -14.26 2.26
C GLU A 38 1.06 -13.48 3.19
N MET A 39 1.75 -12.46 2.67
CA MET A 39 2.63 -11.61 3.48
C MET A 39 1.85 -10.78 4.52
N ALA A 40 0.65 -10.30 4.16
CA ALA A 40 -0.25 -9.64 5.11
C ALA A 40 -0.72 -10.56 6.25
N ASN A 41 -0.65 -11.89 6.05
CA ASN A 41 -0.98 -12.92 7.04
C ASN A 41 0.27 -13.62 7.61
N SER A 42 1.46 -13.09 7.34
CA SER A 42 2.70 -13.69 7.82
C SER A 42 2.67 -13.82 9.34
N PRO A 43 3.15 -14.94 9.92
CA PRO A 43 3.29 -15.05 11.37
C PRO A 43 4.29 -14.04 11.95
N ASN A 44 5.16 -13.48 11.10
CA ASN A 44 6.10 -12.43 11.48
C ASN A 44 5.43 -11.05 11.39
N GLU A 45 5.21 -10.44 12.54
CA GLU A 45 4.69 -9.08 12.70
C GLU A 45 5.44 -8.04 11.84
N SER A 46 6.78 -8.07 11.82
CA SER A 46 7.57 -7.13 11.01
C SER A 46 7.30 -7.24 9.51
N THR A 47 6.95 -8.43 9.01
CA THR A 47 6.50 -8.59 7.62
C THR A 47 5.15 -7.91 7.40
N ARG A 48 4.22 -8.03 8.36
CA ARG A 48 2.91 -7.40 8.27
C ARG A 48 3.01 -5.88 8.36
N VAL A 49 3.88 -5.34 9.22
CA VAL A 49 4.21 -3.90 9.28
C VAL A 49 4.70 -3.39 7.93
N GLU A 50 5.63 -4.09 7.27
CA GLU A 50 6.16 -3.67 5.97
C GLU A 50 5.08 -3.70 4.87
N VAL A 51 4.21 -4.70 4.89
CA VAL A 51 3.06 -4.77 3.97
C VAL A 51 2.08 -3.61 4.24
N ALA A 52 1.75 -3.37 5.50
CA ALA A 52 0.85 -2.29 5.91
C ALA A 52 1.41 -0.90 5.57
N GLY A 53 2.73 -0.70 5.68
CA GLY A 53 3.39 0.57 5.39
C GLY A 53 3.62 0.84 3.89
N SER A 54 3.47 -0.16 3.03
CA SER A 54 3.79 -0.02 1.61
C SER A 54 2.82 0.89 0.85
N GLU A 55 3.35 1.85 0.08
CA GLU A 55 2.55 2.72 -0.82
C GLU A 55 1.96 1.99 -2.04
N TYR A 56 2.35 0.74 -2.26
CA TYR A 56 1.90 -0.06 -3.40
C TYR A 56 0.99 -1.22 -3.00
N VAL A 57 0.69 -1.34 -1.71
CA VAL A 57 -0.22 -2.37 -1.22
C VAL A 57 -1.63 -2.11 -1.78
N PRO A 58 -2.32 -3.15 -2.29
CA PRO A 58 -3.70 -3.01 -2.72
C PRO A 58 -4.60 -2.61 -1.55
N ALA A 59 -5.53 -1.68 -1.79
CA ALA A 59 -6.49 -1.23 -0.79
C ALA A 59 -7.34 -2.39 -0.20
N GLY A 60 -7.60 -3.43 -1.01
CA GLY A 60 -8.28 -4.64 -0.55
C GLY A 60 -7.49 -5.42 0.51
N THR A 61 -6.16 -5.40 0.44
CA THR A 61 -5.29 -6.01 1.46
C THR A 61 -5.35 -5.21 2.75
N LEU A 62 -5.27 -3.88 2.69
CA LEU A 62 -5.38 -3.03 3.89
C LEU A 62 -6.73 -3.16 4.59
N LYS A 63 -7.82 -3.23 3.80
CA LYS A 63 -9.15 -3.53 4.33
C LYS A 63 -9.17 -4.88 5.05
N TYR A 64 -8.61 -5.91 4.42
CA TYR A 64 -8.52 -7.24 5.03
C TYR A 64 -7.71 -7.23 6.34
N MET A 65 -6.62 -6.45 6.39
CA MET A 65 -5.83 -6.30 7.61
C MET A 65 -6.64 -5.62 8.73
N LEU A 66 -7.39 -4.55 8.46
CA LEU A 66 -8.31 -3.97 9.47
C LEU A 66 -9.31 -5.01 10.01
N GLU A 67 -9.84 -5.86 9.14
CA GLU A 67 -10.84 -6.87 9.54
C GLU A 67 -10.25 -7.96 10.43
N ASN A 68 -8.97 -8.35 10.26
CA ASN A 68 -8.43 -9.58 10.86
C ASN A 68 -7.22 -9.38 11.78
N GLU A 69 -6.46 -8.30 11.63
CA GLU A 69 -5.22 -8.06 12.39
C GLU A 69 -5.51 -7.81 13.87
N GLN A 70 -4.70 -8.39 14.75
CA GLN A 70 -4.84 -8.23 16.20
C GLN A 70 -3.70 -7.41 16.80
N ASP A 71 -2.58 -7.33 16.09
CA ASP A 71 -1.43 -6.57 16.53
C ASP A 71 -1.69 -5.06 16.41
N THR A 72 -1.53 -4.34 17.53
CA THR A 72 -1.82 -2.91 17.61
C THR A 72 -0.82 -2.08 16.81
N ASP A 73 0.45 -2.48 16.74
CA ASP A 73 1.46 -1.76 15.99
C ASP A 73 1.21 -1.92 14.48
N VAL A 74 0.85 -3.13 14.02
CA VAL A 74 0.44 -3.33 12.63
C VAL A 74 -0.82 -2.52 12.29
N LEU A 75 -1.85 -2.56 13.14
CA LEU A 75 -3.08 -1.79 12.95
C LEU A 75 -2.82 -0.29 12.89
N ARG A 76 -1.92 0.23 13.74
CA ARG A 76 -1.49 1.63 13.72
C ARG A 76 -0.96 2.02 12.34
N ILE A 77 -0.07 1.21 11.78
CA ILE A 77 0.51 1.44 10.45
C ILE A 77 -0.56 1.35 9.35
N VAL A 78 -1.52 0.43 9.47
CA VAL A 78 -2.65 0.36 8.54
C VAL A 78 -3.48 1.64 8.59
N LEU A 79 -3.75 2.20 9.78
CA LEU A 79 -4.51 3.45 9.92
C LEU A 79 -3.76 4.67 9.35
N LEU A 80 -2.42 4.68 9.48
CA LEU A 80 -1.54 5.72 8.94
C LEU A 80 -1.24 5.56 7.44
N ASN A 81 -1.61 4.44 6.80
CA ASN A 81 -1.40 4.29 5.37
C ASN A 81 -2.44 5.12 4.57
N PRO A 82 -2.01 6.06 3.71
CA PRO A 82 -2.92 6.91 2.94
C PRO A 82 -3.83 6.14 1.96
N ARG A 83 -3.49 4.89 1.64
CA ARG A 83 -4.26 4.00 0.76
C ARG A 83 -5.33 3.19 1.48
N THR A 84 -5.33 3.17 2.80
CA THR A 84 -6.35 2.46 3.58
C THR A 84 -7.69 3.15 3.37
N PRO A 85 -8.71 2.50 2.77
CA PRO A 85 -9.95 3.20 2.45
C PRO A 85 -10.61 3.81 3.69
N LEU A 86 -10.95 5.10 3.66
CA LEU A 86 -11.63 5.79 4.78
C LEU A 86 -12.93 5.07 5.19
N LYS A 87 -13.65 4.49 4.22
CA LYS A 87 -14.84 3.67 4.51
C LYS A 87 -14.51 2.42 5.34
N ALA A 88 -13.37 1.77 5.11
CA ALA A 88 -12.95 0.62 5.90
C ALA A 88 -12.54 1.05 7.31
N ILE A 89 -11.86 2.20 7.44
CA ILE A 89 -11.51 2.80 8.74
C ILE A 89 -12.77 3.13 9.53
N GLY A 90 -13.78 3.72 8.90
CA GLY A 90 -15.06 4.03 9.56
C GLY A 90 -15.87 2.79 9.96
N VAL A 91 -15.59 1.61 9.42
CA VAL A 91 -16.13 0.33 9.94
C VAL A 91 -15.29 -0.15 11.11
N PHE A 92 -13.96 0.00 11.03
CA PHE A 92 -13.05 -0.38 12.11
C PHE A 92 -13.28 0.45 13.39
N THR A 93 -13.76 1.70 13.30
CA THR A 93 -14.06 2.52 14.49
C THR A 93 -15.17 1.96 15.39
N ASP A 94 -16.00 1.04 14.88
CA ASP A 94 -17.01 0.34 15.68
C ASP A 94 -16.46 -0.95 16.33
N ASP A 95 -15.20 -1.30 16.07
CA ASP A 95 -14.52 -2.47 16.63
C ASP A 95 -13.82 -2.12 17.95
N ASP A 96 -13.90 -3.01 18.95
CA ASP A 96 -13.27 -2.81 20.26
C ASP A 96 -11.75 -2.55 20.16
N ARG A 97 -11.07 -3.07 19.12
CA ARG A 97 -9.64 -2.81 18.88
C ARG A 97 -9.36 -1.33 18.60
N ALA A 98 -10.34 -0.56 18.12
CA ALA A 98 -10.17 0.86 17.81
C ALA A 98 -9.87 1.69 19.06
N THR A 99 -10.35 1.28 20.24
CA THR A 99 -10.13 2.04 21.49
C THR A 99 -8.65 2.15 21.87
N ALA A 100 -7.80 1.24 21.35
CA ALA A 100 -6.35 1.33 21.54
C ALA A 100 -5.75 2.62 20.95
N PHE A 101 -6.44 3.27 20.02
CA PHE A 101 -5.98 4.45 19.30
C PHE A 101 -6.68 5.76 19.72
N ASP A 102 -7.54 5.73 20.74
CA ASP A 102 -8.31 6.92 21.20
C ASP A 102 -7.39 8.08 21.63
N ASN A 103 -6.19 7.76 22.13
CA ASN A 103 -5.17 8.73 22.55
C ASN A 103 -4.02 8.89 21.54
N ASP A 104 -4.11 8.28 20.35
CA ASP A 104 -3.09 8.40 19.32
C ASP A 104 -3.31 9.66 18.49
N GLU A 105 -2.71 10.77 18.93
CA GLU A 105 -2.82 12.08 18.28
C GLU A 105 -2.31 12.05 16.83
N GLU A 106 -1.33 11.21 16.50
CA GLU A 106 -0.79 11.10 15.15
C GLU A 106 -1.79 10.44 14.21
N VAL A 107 -2.38 9.31 14.63
CA VAL A 107 -3.45 8.64 13.88
C VAL A 107 -4.64 9.59 13.70
N ALA A 108 -5.08 10.25 14.77
CA ALA A 108 -6.18 11.19 14.71
C ALA A 108 -5.91 12.36 13.74
N ALA A 109 -4.72 12.98 13.81
CA ALA A 109 -4.32 14.06 12.93
C ALA A 109 -4.25 13.61 11.47
N HIS A 110 -3.65 12.45 11.21
CA HIS A 110 -3.56 11.85 9.87
C HIS A 110 -4.95 11.63 9.26
N LEU A 111 -5.87 11.03 10.01
CA LEU A 111 -7.23 10.76 9.52
C LEU A 111 -8.02 12.06 9.30
N LYS A 112 -7.84 13.06 10.18
CA LYS A 112 -8.49 14.37 10.02
C LYS A 112 -8.04 15.09 8.74
N ILE A 113 -6.73 15.04 8.44
CA ILE A 113 -6.19 15.60 7.19
C ILE A 113 -6.79 14.87 5.98
N ARG A 114 -6.89 13.54 6.03
CA ARG A 114 -7.44 12.75 4.91
C ARG A 114 -8.93 12.94 4.69
N ALA A 115 -9.71 13.06 5.77
CA ALA A 115 -11.14 13.33 5.70
C ALA A 115 -11.42 14.71 5.10
N ASN A 116 -10.66 15.74 5.50
CA ASN A 116 -10.84 17.12 5.03
C ASN A 116 -10.23 17.36 3.64
N GLY A 117 -9.13 16.68 3.30
CA GLY A 117 -8.51 16.77 1.97
C GLY A 117 -9.36 16.12 0.87
N SER A 118 -10.28 15.21 1.25
CA SER A 118 -11.25 14.62 0.32
C SER A 118 -12.36 15.60 -0.09
N THR A 119 -12.51 16.76 0.56
CA THR A 119 -13.56 17.75 0.25
C THR A 119 -13.03 19.04 -0.38
N GLY A 120 -11.76 19.09 -0.80
CA GLY A 120 -11.08 20.33 -1.20
C GLY A 120 -10.35 20.33 -2.54
N SER A 121 -10.70 19.46 -3.50
CA SER A 121 -10.07 19.45 -4.83
C SER A 121 -10.96 19.93 -5.99
N ASP A 122 -12.16 20.47 -5.70
CA ASP A 122 -13.12 20.96 -6.71
C ASP A 122 -13.51 22.43 -6.49
N GLU A 123 -12.56 23.33 -6.22
CA GLU A 123 -12.78 24.76 -6.41
C GLU A 123 -11.69 25.33 -7.33
N GLU A 124 -12.14 25.59 -8.56
CA GLU A 124 -11.50 26.30 -9.66
C GLU A 124 -11.39 27.81 -9.38
#